data_AF-E3M2P1-F1
#
_entry.id   AF-E3M2P1-F1
#
_cell.length_a   1.000
_cell.length_b   1.000
_cell.length_c   1.000
_cell.angle_alpha   90.00
_cell.angle_beta   90.00
_cell.angle_gamma   90.00
#
_symmetry.space_group_name_H-M   'P 1'
#
loop_
_entity.id
_entity.type
_entity.pdbx_description
1 polymer ?
#
loop_
_entity_poly.entity_id
_entity_poly.type
_entity_poly.pdbx_seq_one_letter_code
_entity_poly.pdbx_strand_id
1 'polypeptide(L)'
;MPFFKKIVRFFRRTTLTSTLAPEDYTMWDGIPVFTDDAMEARLNSKICINLEDRDTVLSCFASSDCKLHGETKHFEIAMNQTKTMLTPEMITELTFWMDEYSKAKTIRVRANREPINYEAVLNGAVVVKRYALYLTTQSTELMPKP
;
A
#
# COMPACT_ATOMS: atom_id res chain seq x y z
N MET A 1 -34.32 6.15 11.84
CA MET A 1 -33.23 5.54 11.08
C MET A 1 -32.00 6.43 11.19
N PRO A 2 -30.92 6.05 11.87
CA PRO A 2 -29.73 6.89 11.91
C PRO A 2 -28.87 6.65 10.66
N PHE A 3 -28.59 7.75 9.97
CA PHE A 3 -27.67 7.86 8.84
C PHE A 3 -26.26 7.40 9.23
N PHE A 4 -25.75 6.35 8.58
CA PHE A 4 -24.34 6.00 8.64
C PHE A 4 -23.51 7.04 7.84
N LYS A 5 -23.10 8.14 8.49
CA LYS A 5 -21.93 8.91 8.05
C LYS A 5 -20.68 8.11 8.41
N LYS A 6 -20.36 7.09 7.60
CA LYS A 6 -19.05 6.42 7.68
C LYS A 6 -18.03 7.33 6.99
N ILE A 7 -17.46 8.27 7.75
CA ILE A 7 -16.26 8.99 7.32
C ILE A 7 -15.17 7.93 7.17
N VAL A 8 -14.88 7.54 5.92
CA VAL A 8 -13.76 6.66 5.62
C VAL A 8 -12.50 7.47 5.86
N ARG A 9 -11.88 7.29 7.02
CA ARG A 9 -10.56 7.84 7.33
C ARG A 9 -9.53 6.99 6.58
N PHE A 10 -9.00 7.49 5.47
CA PHE A 10 -7.89 6.81 4.80
C PHE A 10 -6.60 6.97 5.59
N PHE A 11 -5.82 5.89 5.58
CA PHE A 11 -4.71 5.63 6.48
C PHE A 11 -3.57 6.66 6.29
N ARG A 12 -3.01 7.12 7.42
CA ARG A 12 -1.69 7.80 7.44
C ARG A 12 -0.69 6.97 6.63
N ARG A 13 0.25 7.68 5.97
CA ARG A 13 1.39 7.11 5.23
C ARG A 13 2.02 5.99 6.06
N THR A 14 1.75 4.74 5.71
CA THR A 14 2.48 3.60 6.27
C THR A 14 3.80 3.61 5.53
N THR A 15 4.90 3.99 6.18
CA THR A 15 6.22 3.75 5.60
C THR A 15 6.33 2.25 5.31
N LEU A 16 7.06 1.85 4.26
CA LEU A 16 7.24 0.44 3.90
C LEU A 16 7.78 -0.40 5.09
N THR A 17 8.39 0.25 6.07
CA THR A 17 8.88 -0.31 7.35
C THR A 17 7.83 -0.49 8.45
N SER A 18 6.63 0.10 8.30
CA SER A 18 5.56 0.10 9.32
C SER A 18 4.47 -0.95 9.07
N THR A 19 4.47 -1.60 7.91
CA THR A 19 3.54 -2.71 7.64
C THR A 19 4.19 -4.00 8.14
N LEU A 20 3.44 -4.80 8.91
CA LEU A 20 3.91 -6.09 9.44
C LEU A 20 3.27 -7.19 8.62
N ALA A 21 4.06 -8.17 8.18
CA ALA A 21 3.44 -9.40 7.71
C ALA A 21 2.82 -10.13 8.91
N PRO A 22 1.68 -10.83 8.75
CA PRO A 22 1.01 -11.53 9.85
C PRO A 22 1.91 -12.49 10.63
N GLU A 23 2.90 -13.08 9.97
CA GLU A 23 3.90 -13.97 10.57
C GLU A 23 5.06 -13.23 11.29
N ASP A 24 5.14 -11.91 11.20
CA ASP A 24 6.21 -11.12 11.83
C ASP A 24 5.98 -10.91 13.32
N TYR A 25 4.78 -11.18 13.82
CA TYR A 25 4.40 -10.89 15.19
C TYR A 25 3.50 -11.96 15.79
N THR A 26 3.60 -12.12 17.11
CA THR A 26 2.65 -12.87 17.91
C THR A 26 1.82 -11.90 18.73
N MET A 27 0.57 -12.25 19.01
CA MET A 27 -0.29 -11.46 19.87
C MET A 27 -0.04 -11.86 21.33
N TRP A 28 0.50 -10.95 22.14
CA TRP A 28 0.66 -11.14 23.58
C TRP A 28 -0.24 -10.13 24.29
N ASP A 29 -1.26 -10.62 25.00
CA ASP A 29 -2.30 -9.79 25.64
C ASP A 29 -2.95 -8.73 24.72
N GLY A 30 -3.17 -9.09 23.46
CA GLY A 30 -3.76 -8.19 22.46
C GLY A 30 -2.78 -7.17 21.87
N ILE A 31 -1.51 -7.21 22.27
CA ILE A 31 -0.44 -6.37 21.73
C ILE A 31 0.37 -7.20 20.72
N PRO A 32 0.57 -6.73 19.48
CA PRO A 32 1.45 -7.40 18.53
C PRO A 32 2.92 -7.21 18.96
N VAL A 33 3.61 -8.31 19.26
CA VAL A 33 5.02 -8.36 19.63
C VAL A 33 5.80 -9.05 18.52
N PHE A 34 6.90 -8.46 18.06
CA PHE A 34 7.73 -9.07 17.01
C PHE A 34 8.30 -10.41 17.43
N THR A 35 8.39 -11.33 16.48
CA THR A 35 9.20 -12.54 16.64
C THR A 35 10.69 -12.19 16.57
N ASP A 36 11.52 -12.99 17.23
CA ASP A 36 12.98 -12.82 17.20
C ASP A 36 13.51 -12.86 15.76
N ASP A 37 13.01 -13.77 14.93
CA ASP A 37 13.34 -13.87 13.50
C ASP A 37 12.98 -12.59 12.73
N ALA A 38 11.84 -11.96 13.04
CA ALA A 38 11.43 -10.70 12.39
C ALA A 38 12.29 -9.51 12.84
N MET A 39 12.75 -9.52 14.10
CA MET A 39 13.69 -8.54 14.62
C MET A 39 15.07 -8.70 13.98
N GLU A 40 15.59 -9.93 13.89
CA GLU A 40 16.87 -10.23 13.29
C GLU A 40 16.90 -9.87 11.80
N ALA A 41 15.85 -10.21 11.04
CA ALA A 41 15.74 -9.84 9.63
C ALA A 41 15.81 -8.32 9.40
N ARG A 42 15.26 -7.51 10.31
CA ARG A 42 15.33 -6.03 10.23
C ARG A 42 16.70 -5.47 10.58
N LEU A 43 17.42 -6.15 11.46
CA LEU A 43 18.76 -5.77 11.89
C LEU A 43 19.85 -6.30 10.96
N ASN A 44 19.50 -7.16 9.99
CA ASN A 44 20.44 -7.78 9.08
C ASN A 44 21.07 -6.75 8.12
N SER A 45 22.34 -6.43 8.38
CA SER A 45 23.16 -5.49 7.61
C SER A 45 23.41 -5.94 6.15
N LYS A 46 23.22 -7.21 5.82
CA LYS A 46 23.36 -7.72 4.44
C LYS A 46 22.28 -7.17 3.50
N ILE A 47 21.14 -6.73 4.02
CA ILE A 47 20.12 -6.04 3.20
C ILE A 47 20.70 -4.75 2.62
N CYS A 48 21.47 -3.99 3.40
CA CYS A 48 22.14 -2.78 2.91
C CYS A 48 23.14 -3.10 1.80
N ILE A 49 23.90 -4.19 1.94
CA ILE A 49 24.86 -4.66 0.93
C ILE A 49 24.14 -5.13 -0.35
N ASN A 50 23.02 -5.86 -0.22
CA ASN A 50 22.21 -6.29 -1.36
C ASN A 50 21.49 -5.11 -2.06
N LEU A 51 21.24 -4.00 -1.34
CA LEU A 51 20.65 -2.76 -1.86
C LEU A 51 21.68 -1.92 -2.62
N GLU A 52 22.96 -1.93 -2.23
CA GLU A 52 24.04 -1.21 -2.93
C GLU A 52 24.28 -1.73 -4.36
N ASP A 53 24.08 -3.03 -4.60
CA ASP A 53 24.32 -3.65 -5.91
C ASP A 53 23.05 -3.81 -6.79
N ARG A 54 21.84 -3.66 -6.23
CA ARG A 54 20.57 -3.90 -6.96
C ARG A 54 19.46 -2.92 -6.61
N ASP A 55 19.62 -1.72 -7.16
CA ASP A 55 18.68 -0.59 -7.12
C ASP A 55 17.30 -0.83 -7.79
N THR A 56 16.99 -2.04 -8.26
CA THR A 56 16.13 -2.21 -9.45
C THR A 56 14.70 -2.67 -9.22
N VAL A 57 14.37 -3.32 -8.09
CA VAL A 57 13.00 -3.85 -7.85
C VAL A 57 12.34 -3.25 -6.62
N LEU A 58 13.05 -3.17 -5.50
CA LEU A 58 12.52 -2.58 -4.27
C LEU A 58 12.26 -1.07 -4.43
N SER A 59 13.14 -0.36 -5.14
CA SER A 59 12.99 1.05 -5.51
C SER A 59 11.83 1.27 -6.50
N CYS A 60 11.59 0.32 -7.41
CA CYS A 60 10.44 0.35 -8.33
C CYS A 60 9.11 0.25 -7.55
N PHE A 61 9.04 -0.64 -6.56
CA PHE A 61 7.88 -0.72 -5.66
C PHE A 61 7.69 0.58 -4.88
N ALA A 62 8.76 1.10 -4.26
CA ALA A 62 8.69 2.33 -3.47
C ALA A 62 8.25 3.55 -4.30
N SER A 63 8.72 3.65 -5.54
CA SER A 63 8.32 4.72 -6.47
C SER A 63 6.83 4.60 -6.83
N SER A 64 6.37 3.37 -7.08
CA SER A 64 4.96 3.10 -7.38
C SER A 64 4.06 3.44 -6.19
N ASP A 65 4.50 3.10 -4.98
CA ASP A 65 3.80 3.39 -3.73
C ASP A 65 3.69 4.88 -3.46
N CYS A 66 4.77 5.63 -3.69
CA CYS A 66 4.76 7.10 -3.60
C CYS A 66 3.76 7.72 -4.58
N LYS A 67 3.68 7.20 -5.81
CA LYS A 67 2.71 7.66 -6.81
C LYS A 67 1.28 7.37 -6.36
N LEU A 68 0.98 6.15 -5.91
CA LEU A 68 -0.34 5.78 -5.40
C LEU A 68 -0.79 6.73 -4.27
N HIS A 69 0.10 7.03 -3.32
CA HIS A 69 -0.20 7.96 -2.23
C HIS A 69 -0.53 9.37 -2.73
N GLY A 70 0.12 9.83 -3.80
CA GLY A 70 -0.22 11.06 -4.49
C GLY A 70 -1.63 11.02 -5.08
N GLU A 71 -1.96 9.96 -5.82
CA GLU A 71 -3.28 9.82 -6.45
C GLU A 71 -4.41 9.63 -5.42
N THR A 72 -4.16 8.98 -4.29
CA THR A 72 -5.14 8.91 -3.19
C THR A 72 -5.50 10.29 -2.69
N LYS A 73 -4.50 11.17 -2.49
CA LYS A 73 -4.77 12.56 -2.09
C LYS A 73 -5.52 13.34 -3.17
N HIS A 74 -5.14 13.18 -4.43
CA HIS A 74 -5.85 13.85 -5.53
C HIS A 74 -7.31 13.40 -5.61
N PHE A 75 -7.56 12.11 -5.46
CA PHE A 75 -8.90 11.55 -5.42
C PHE A 75 -9.72 12.07 -4.24
N GLU A 76 -9.13 12.15 -3.04
CA GLU A 76 -9.77 12.78 -1.88
C GLU A 76 -10.13 14.25 -2.13
N ILE A 77 -9.23 15.02 -2.75
CA ILE A 77 -9.48 16.43 -3.09
C ILE A 77 -10.63 16.53 -4.09
N ALA A 78 -10.61 15.73 -5.16
CA ALA A 78 -11.66 15.70 -6.18
C ALA A 78 -13.03 15.42 -5.56
N MET A 79 -13.13 14.36 -4.75
CA MET A 79 -14.36 13.98 -4.05
C MET A 79 -14.87 15.08 -3.12
N ASN A 80 -13.98 15.77 -2.40
CA ASN A 80 -14.36 16.87 -1.51
C ASN A 80 -14.83 18.11 -2.27
N GLN A 81 -14.22 18.42 -3.42
CA GLN A 81 -14.59 19.56 -4.25
C GLN A 81 -15.93 19.34 -4.96
N THR A 82 -16.13 18.16 -5.54
CA THR A 82 -17.35 17.86 -6.28
C THR A 82 -18.51 17.47 -5.37
N LYS A 83 -18.21 17.09 -4.12
CA LYS A 83 -19.17 16.53 -3.14
C LYS A 83 -19.90 15.30 -3.70
N THR A 84 -19.31 14.62 -4.67
CA THR A 84 -19.87 13.41 -5.29
C THR A 84 -19.83 12.28 -4.27
N MET A 85 -20.88 11.46 -4.22
CA MET A 85 -20.86 10.22 -3.47
C MET A 85 -20.28 9.09 -4.32
N LEU A 86 -19.53 8.17 -3.71
CA LEU A 86 -19.03 6.99 -4.40
C LEU A 86 -20.22 6.12 -4.84
N THR A 87 -20.20 5.66 -6.10
CA THR A 87 -21.17 4.67 -6.55
C THR A 87 -20.87 3.30 -5.95
N PRO A 88 -21.85 2.38 -5.88
CA PRO A 88 -21.61 1.01 -5.42
C PRO A 88 -20.50 0.29 -6.19
N GLU A 89 -20.38 0.54 -7.50
CA GLU A 89 -19.34 -0.01 -8.36
C GLU A 89 -17.97 0.54 -7.97
N MET A 90 -17.85 1.86 -7.76
CA MET A 90 -16.61 2.47 -7.28
C MET A 90 -16.20 1.93 -5.90
N ILE A 91 -17.14 1.74 -4.99
CA ILE A 91 -16.86 1.17 -3.66
C ILE A 91 -16.31 -0.25 -3.79
N THR A 92 -16.92 -1.06 -4.64
CA THR A 92 -16.49 -2.45 -4.89
C THR A 92 -15.07 -2.49 -5.45
N GLU A 93 -14.80 -1.68 -6.47
CA GLU A 93 -13.52 -1.62 -7.15
C GLU A 93 -12.42 -1.05 -6.23
N LEU A 94 -12.71 0.02 -5.47
CA LEU A 94 -11.81 0.56 -4.46
C LEU A 94 -11.47 -0.48 -3.38
N THR A 95 -12.46 -1.24 -2.92
CA THR A 95 -12.24 -2.29 -1.92
C THR A 95 -11.33 -3.38 -2.47
N PHE A 96 -11.57 -3.84 -3.70
CA PHE A 96 -10.71 -4.80 -4.38
C PHE A 96 -9.25 -4.30 -4.47
N TRP A 97 -9.04 -3.07 -4.94
CA TRP A 97 -7.69 -2.53 -5.06
C TRP A 97 -7.00 -2.31 -3.71
N MET A 98 -7.75 -1.94 -2.66
CA MET A 98 -7.21 -1.82 -1.30
C MET A 98 -6.72 -3.17 -0.76
N ASP A 99 -7.46 -4.25 -1.03
CA ASP A 99 -7.06 -5.60 -0.62
C ASP A 99 -5.81 -6.06 -1.37
N GLU A 100 -5.78 -5.88 -2.69
CA GLU A 100 -4.61 -6.23 -3.52
C GLU A 100 -3.37 -5.41 -3.15
N TYR A 101 -3.53 -4.12 -2.89
CA TYR A 101 -2.45 -3.26 -2.39
C TYR A 101 -1.93 -3.73 -1.02
N SER A 102 -2.83 -4.16 -0.13
CA SER A 102 -2.44 -4.69 1.19
C SER A 102 -1.62 -5.97 1.06
N LYS A 103 -2.01 -6.88 0.16
CA LYS A 103 -1.21 -8.09 -0.17
C LYS A 103 0.15 -7.72 -0.75
N ALA A 104 0.20 -6.77 -1.68
CA ALA A 104 1.44 -6.31 -2.30
C ALA A 104 2.41 -5.71 -1.27
N LYS A 105 1.91 -4.94 -0.30
CA LYS A 105 2.72 -4.43 0.82
C LYS A 105 3.27 -5.55 1.70
N THR A 106 2.45 -6.55 2.02
CA THR A 106 2.91 -7.71 2.78
C THR A 106 4.05 -8.46 2.05
N ILE A 107 3.92 -8.66 0.74
CA ILE A 107 4.98 -9.26 -0.09
C ILE A 107 6.25 -8.41 -0.04
N ARG A 108 6.15 -7.09 -0.16
CA ARG A 108 7.30 -6.19 -0.07
C ARG A 108 7.98 -6.22 1.31
N VAL A 109 7.22 -6.33 2.39
CA VAL A 109 7.77 -6.45 3.75
C VAL A 109 8.52 -7.77 3.92
N ARG A 110 7.95 -8.87 3.44
CA ARG A 110 8.60 -10.20 3.43
C ARG A 110 9.93 -10.20 2.68
N ALA A 111 10.07 -9.36 1.66
CA ALA A 111 11.31 -9.21 0.90
C ALA A 111 12.48 -8.61 1.71
N ASN A 112 12.27 -8.23 2.98
CA ASN A 112 13.37 -7.93 3.90
C ASN A 112 13.98 -9.22 4.51
N ARG A 113 13.47 -10.41 4.18
CA ARG A 113 14.03 -11.71 4.59
C ARG A 113 14.79 -12.36 3.43
N GLU A 114 15.82 -13.15 3.75
CA GLU A 114 16.50 -14.00 2.76
C GLU A 114 15.83 -15.39 2.68
N PRO A 115 15.67 -15.98 1.48
CA PRO A 115 15.95 -15.39 0.16
C PRO A 115 14.81 -14.47 -0.32
N ILE A 116 15.17 -13.38 -1.01
CA ILE A 116 14.22 -12.40 -1.55
C ILE A 116 13.51 -12.96 -2.80
N ASN A 117 12.17 -12.94 -2.82
CA ASN A 117 11.39 -13.20 -4.02
C ASN A 117 11.16 -11.92 -4.84
N TYR A 118 12.10 -11.58 -5.72
CA TYR A 118 12.06 -10.36 -6.53
C TYR A 118 10.89 -10.30 -7.52
N GLU A 119 10.48 -11.44 -8.08
CA GLU A 119 9.34 -11.51 -9.01
C GLU A 119 8.04 -11.14 -8.31
N ALA A 120 7.81 -11.67 -7.11
CA ALA A 120 6.64 -11.32 -6.31
C ALA A 120 6.61 -9.82 -5.96
N VAL A 121 7.77 -9.23 -5.62
CA VAL A 121 7.86 -7.77 -5.37
C VAL A 121 7.55 -6.97 -6.63
N LEU A 122 8.08 -7.37 -7.79
CA LEU A 122 7.83 -6.68 -9.06
C LEU A 122 6.34 -6.75 -9.45
N ASN A 123 5.71 -7.91 -9.29
CA ASN A 123 4.26 -8.07 -9.49
C ASN A 123 3.47 -7.19 -8.52
N GLY A 124 3.90 -7.10 -7.26
CA GLY A 124 3.34 -6.15 -6.30
C GLY A 124 3.44 -4.70 -6.78
N ALA A 125 4.57 -4.30 -7.36
CA ALA A 125 4.73 -2.95 -7.91
C ALA A 125 3.77 -2.69 -9.09
N VAL A 126 3.50 -3.70 -9.93
CA VAL A 126 2.51 -3.60 -11.01
C VAL A 126 1.10 -3.41 -10.45
N VAL A 127 0.73 -4.14 -9.38
CA VAL A 127 -0.56 -3.96 -8.69
C VAL A 127 -0.72 -2.53 -8.18
N VAL A 128 0.31 -1.99 -7.52
CA VAL A 128 0.31 -0.61 -7.01
C VAL A 128 0.13 0.40 -8.14
N LYS A 129 0.80 0.20 -9.29
CA LYS A 129 0.65 1.06 -10.48
C LYS A 129 -0.76 1.01 -11.06
N ARG A 130 -1.38 -0.18 -11.12
CA ARG A 130 -2.77 -0.34 -11.61
C ARG A 130 -3.76 0.37 -10.70
N TYR A 131 -3.58 0.27 -9.38
CA TYR A 131 -4.42 1.01 -8.46
C TYR A 131 -4.26 2.53 -8.60
N ALA A 132 -3.02 3.02 -8.72
CA ALA A 132 -2.77 4.44 -8.96
C ALA A 132 -3.43 4.92 -10.28
N LEU A 133 -3.36 4.11 -11.34
CA LEU A 133 -4.02 4.39 -12.60
C LEU A 133 -5.54 4.46 -12.44
N TYR A 134 -6.15 3.50 -11.73
CA TYR A 134 -7.58 3.52 -11.43
C TYR A 134 -7.99 4.83 -10.73
N LEU A 135 -7.28 5.22 -9.67
CA LEU A 135 -7.57 6.49 -8.97
C LEU A 135 -7.41 7.71 -9.89
N THR A 136 -6.39 7.73 -10.75
CA THR A 136 -6.16 8.81 -11.72
C THR A 136 -7.36 8.95 -12.67
N THR A 137 -7.85 7.82 -13.20
CA THR A 137 -9.02 7.80 -14.09
C THR A 137 -10.25 8.33 -13.37
N GLN A 138 -10.52 7.84 -12.15
CA GLN A 138 -11.68 8.29 -11.37
C GLN A 138 -11.59 9.78 -11.00
N SER A 139 -10.41 10.28 -10.65
CA SER A 139 -10.21 11.71 -10.41
C SER A 139 -10.45 12.56 -11.66
N THR A 140 -10.06 12.07 -12.83
CA THR A 140 -10.27 12.77 -14.11
C THR A 140 -11.74 12.82 -14.50
N GLU A 141 -12.47 11.73 -14.26
CA GLU A 141 -13.93 11.67 -14.48
C GLU A 141 -14.70 12.59 -13.53
N LEU A 142 -14.22 12.74 -12.28
CA LEU A 142 -14.82 13.65 -11.30
C LEU A 142 -14.50 15.13 -11.56
N MET A 143 -13.33 15.43 -12.12
CA MET A 143 -12.89 16.79 -12.46
C MET A 143 -12.57 16.91 -13.95
N PRO A 144 -13.59 16.86 -14.83
CA PRO A 144 -13.35 17.13 -16.25
C PRO A 144 -12.75 18.54 -16.37
N LYS A 145 -11.60 18.65 -17.04
CA LYS A 145 -10.99 19.96 -17.30
C LYS A 145 -12.00 20.84 -18.05
N PRO A 146 -12.04 22.15 -17.75
CA PRO A 146 -12.93 23.09 -18.44
C PRO A 146 -12.66 23.16 -19.95
#